data_AF-A0A3D9B0D2-F1
#
_entry.id   AF-A0A3D9B0D2-F1
#
_cell.length_a   1.000
_cell.length_b   1.000
_cell.length_c   1.000
_cell.angle_alpha   90.00
_cell.angle_beta   90.00
_cell.angle_gamma   90.00
#
_symmetry.space_group_name_H-M   'P 1'
#
loop_
_entity.id
_entity.type
_entity.pdbx_description
1 polymer ?
#
loop_
_entity_poly.entity_id
_entity_poly.type
_entity_poly.pdbx_seq_one_letter_code
_entity_poly.pdbx_strand_id
1 'polypeptide(L)'
;MKKIFFLLFICIFSLGFSQKKKKSKSKAVVEKETIIIYTEQEAEVSKEARVIAGFLKQNPGHARTDFFKRKLIDMIMADNSPEAKPTIKPISKEKIENIVKNNELNSGKVIAAKKTAPAGKASTTADDKTVAAIDALKEDLLKEGRSSYASVGSAKSAGASKAGPSEENKRRAAMLTHLFSTDVNKNEAYVNIKNRSACNLIVKINGKKYYNLSVPARGENFILIDKGEYVLTTMVCDAKYSSLKKINQDIEIALNVAD
;
A
#
# COMPACT_ATOMS: atom_id res chain seq x y z
N MET A 1 -54.15 19.19 -41.31
CA MET A 1 -54.45 18.03 -40.44
C MET A 1 -53.25 17.37 -39.76
N LYS A 2 -51.99 17.77 -40.01
CA LYS A 2 -50.79 17.08 -39.48
C LYS A 2 -50.43 17.40 -38.01
N LYS A 3 -50.93 18.51 -37.47
CA LYS A 3 -50.67 18.94 -36.07
C LYS A 3 -51.58 18.26 -35.04
N ILE A 4 -52.76 17.77 -35.45
CA ILE A 4 -53.68 17.00 -34.60
C ILE A 4 -53.12 15.58 -34.36
N PHE A 5 -52.46 14.97 -35.34
CA PHE A 5 -51.88 13.63 -35.19
C PHE A 5 -50.71 13.59 -34.20
N PHE A 6 -49.92 14.67 -34.11
CA PHE A 6 -48.82 14.75 -33.15
C PHE A 6 -49.30 14.87 -31.69
N LEU A 7 -50.44 15.53 -31.48
CA LEU A 7 -51.06 15.68 -30.15
C LEU A 7 -51.72 14.36 -29.70
N LEU A 8 -52.34 13.62 -30.63
CA LEU A 8 -52.87 12.27 -30.36
C LEU A 8 -51.76 11.24 -30.05
N PHE A 9 -50.60 11.32 -30.71
CA PHE A 9 -49.48 10.40 -30.43
C PHE A 9 -48.84 10.64 -29.05
N ILE A 10 -48.78 11.89 -28.60
CA ILE A 10 -48.27 12.25 -27.26
C ILE A 10 -49.18 11.76 -26.13
N CYS A 11 -50.51 11.75 -26.34
CA CYS A 11 -51.46 11.32 -25.31
C CYS A 11 -51.52 9.79 -25.13
N ILE A 12 -51.11 8.99 -26.12
CA ILE A 12 -51.16 7.53 -26.03
C ILE A 12 -49.90 6.97 -25.35
N PHE A 13 -48.76 7.67 -25.41
CA PHE A 13 -47.50 7.21 -24.82
C PHE A 13 -47.42 7.38 -23.29
N SER A 14 -48.29 8.19 -22.69
CA SER A 14 -48.31 8.48 -21.24
C SER A 14 -49.19 7.52 -20.42
N LEU A 15 -49.88 6.56 -21.03
CA LEU A 15 -50.75 5.60 -20.33
C LEU A 15 -50.22 4.16 -20.27
N GLY A 16 -49.04 3.87 -20.83
CA GLY A 16 -48.47 2.53 -20.85
C GLY A 16 -47.30 2.38 -19.89
N PHE A 17 -47.57 1.97 -18.63
CA PHE A 17 -46.75 1.06 -17.78
C PHE A 17 -47.18 1.18 -16.31
N SER A 18 -48.41 0.75 -15.99
CA SER A 18 -48.79 0.41 -14.60
C SER A 18 -48.87 -1.11 -14.47
N GLN A 19 -47.71 -1.77 -14.53
CA GLN A 19 -47.56 -3.16 -14.13
C GLN A 19 -47.38 -3.20 -12.61
N LYS A 20 -48.45 -3.56 -11.90
CA LYS A 20 -48.42 -3.95 -10.47
C LYS A 20 -47.41 -5.07 -10.28
N LYS A 21 -46.17 -4.72 -9.90
CA LYS A 21 -45.23 -5.69 -9.34
C LYS A 21 -45.74 -6.12 -7.97
N LYS A 22 -46.12 -7.40 -7.88
CA LYS A 22 -46.31 -8.12 -6.62
C LYS A 22 -45.10 -7.85 -5.73
N LYS A 23 -45.36 -7.46 -4.48
CA LYS A 23 -44.38 -7.42 -3.39
C LYS A 23 -43.80 -8.83 -3.22
N SER A 24 -42.70 -9.14 -3.89
CA SER A 24 -41.75 -10.08 -3.31
C SER A 24 -41.20 -9.36 -2.09
N LYS A 25 -41.38 -9.95 -0.91
CA LYS A 25 -40.63 -9.57 0.28
C LYS A 25 -39.14 -9.81 -0.03
N SER A 26 -38.48 -8.85 -0.67
CA SER A 26 -37.07 -8.66 -0.46
C SER A 26 -36.97 -8.30 1.01
N LYS A 27 -36.54 -9.29 1.79
CA LYS A 27 -36.04 -9.08 3.14
C LYS A 27 -34.98 -7.99 2.96
N ALA A 28 -35.37 -6.76 3.28
CA ALA A 28 -34.42 -5.71 3.52
C ALA A 28 -33.51 -6.30 4.59
N VAL A 29 -32.30 -6.69 4.19
CA VAL A 29 -31.18 -6.65 5.11
C VAL A 29 -30.99 -5.17 5.33
N VAL A 30 -31.86 -4.64 6.19
CA VAL A 30 -31.53 -3.51 7.03
C VAL A 30 -30.27 -4.01 7.70
N GLU A 31 -29.16 -3.46 7.24
CA GLU A 31 -27.90 -3.37 7.95
C GLU A 31 -28.21 -2.59 9.24
N LYS A 32 -28.98 -3.24 10.13
CA LYS A 32 -28.93 -2.91 11.54
C LYS A 32 -27.52 -3.31 11.87
N GLU A 33 -26.70 -2.32 12.17
CA GLU A 33 -25.63 -2.46 13.13
C GLU A 33 -26.24 -3.13 14.36
N THR A 34 -26.41 -4.45 14.32
CA THR A 34 -26.65 -5.24 15.50
C THR A 34 -25.31 -5.17 16.19
N ILE A 35 -25.18 -4.23 17.12
CA ILE A 35 -24.10 -4.21 18.10
C ILE A 35 -24.08 -5.64 18.65
N ILE A 36 -23.09 -6.42 18.22
CA ILE A 36 -22.94 -7.80 18.67
C ILE A 36 -22.45 -7.68 20.10
N ILE A 37 -23.38 -7.73 21.07
CA ILE A 37 -23.05 -7.72 22.49
C ILE A 37 -22.63 -9.15 22.82
N TYR A 38 -21.35 -9.34 23.10
CA TYR A 38 -20.85 -10.63 23.53
C TYR A 38 -21.11 -10.78 25.03
N THR A 39 -21.87 -11.82 25.38
CA THR A 39 -22.16 -12.13 26.79
C THR A 39 -21.20 -13.17 27.32
N GLU A 40 -21.09 -13.25 28.64
CA GLU A 40 -20.20 -14.19 29.33
C GLU A 40 -20.58 -15.64 29.02
N GLN A 41 -21.87 -15.95 29.06
CA GLN A 41 -22.42 -17.29 28.81
C GLN A 41 -22.14 -17.72 27.37
N GLU A 42 -22.25 -16.79 26.43
CA GLU A 42 -21.96 -17.03 25.03
C GLU A 42 -20.47 -17.32 24.80
N ALA A 43 -19.56 -16.56 25.42
CA ALA A 43 -18.12 -16.84 25.36
C ALA A 43 -17.74 -18.17 26.02
N GLU A 44 -18.47 -18.59 27.05
CA GLU A 44 -18.25 -19.85 27.76
C GLU A 44 -18.67 -21.07 26.94
N VAL A 45 -19.84 -21.04 26.30
CA VAL A 45 -20.32 -22.17 25.50
C VAL A 45 -19.77 -22.18 24.08
N SER A 46 -19.26 -21.04 23.59
CA SER A 46 -18.79 -20.92 22.22
C SER A 46 -17.48 -21.66 21.97
N LYS A 47 -17.40 -22.24 20.76
CA LYS A 47 -16.20 -22.84 20.15
C LYS A 47 -15.53 -21.90 19.15
N GLU A 48 -16.07 -20.70 18.97
CA GLU A 48 -15.58 -19.72 18.01
C GLU A 48 -14.62 -18.74 18.69
N ALA A 49 -13.37 -18.72 18.23
CA ALA A 49 -12.35 -17.79 18.73
C ALA A 49 -12.78 -16.32 18.64
N ARG A 50 -13.59 -15.96 17.64
CA ARG A 50 -14.10 -14.60 17.41
C ARG A 50 -15.04 -14.13 18.51
N VAL A 51 -15.91 -15.01 19.01
CA VAL A 51 -16.89 -14.70 20.07
C VAL A 51 -16.18 -14.41 21.39
N ILE A 52 -15.17 -15.22 21.71
CA ILE A 52 -14.37 -15.07 22.93
C ILE A 52 -13.49 -13.82 22.85
N ALA A 53 -12.86 -13.57 21.71
CA ALA A 53 -12.09 -12.35 21.47
C ALA A 53 -12.97 -11.09 21.53
N GLY A 54 -14.20 -11.17 21.00
CA GLY A 54 -15.21 -10.13 21.09
C GLY A 54 -15.60 -9.80 22.54
N PHE A 55 -15.87 -10.82 23.34
CA PHE A 55 -16.18 -10.68 24.77
C PHE A 55 -15.04 -9.99 25.54
N LEU A 56 -13.80 -10.45 25.33
CA LEU A 56 -12.61 -9.87 25.98
C LEU A 56 -12.38 -8.40 25.58
N LYS A 57 -12.69 -8.02 24.34
CA LYS A 57 -12.56 -6.64 23.85
C LYS A 57 -13.62 -5.71 24.43
N GLN A 58 -14.85 -6.21 24.61
CA GLN A 58 -15.96 -5.41 25.13
C GLN A 58 -15.94 -5.28 26.66
N ASN A 59 -15.29 -6.20 27.37
CA ASN A 59 -15.28 -6.26 28.83
C ASN A 59 -13.86 -6.27 29.42
N PRO A 60 -13.10 -5.15 29.30
CA PRO A 60 -11.78 -5.05 29.91
C PRO A 60 -11.88 -5.05 31.45
N GLY A 61 -11.29 -6.05 32.10
CA GLY A 61 -11.29 -6.17 33.57
C GLY A 61 -12.38 -7.07 34.16
N HIS A 62 -13.09 -7.85 33.33
CA HIS A 62 -14.05 -8.85 33.81
C HIS A 62 -13.40 -9.91 34.71
N ALA A 63 -14.11 -10.39 35.74
CA ALA A 63 -13.58 -11.36 36.71
C ALA A 63 -13.03 -12.65 36.07
N ARG A 64 -13.61 -13.06 34.93
CA ARG A 64 -13.18 -14.25 34.16
C ARG A 64 -12.30 -13.96 32.94
N THR A 65 -11.77 -12.75 32.81
CA THR A 65 -10.89 -12.37 31.69
C THR A 65 -9.72 -13.35 31.51
N ASP A 66 -9.08 -13.80 32.60
CA ASP A 66 -7.95 -14.73 32.52
C ASP A 66 -8.35 -16.13 32.03
N PHE A 67 -9.53 -16.60 32.43
CA PHE A 67 -10.10 -17.85 31.94
C PHE A 67 -10.31 -17.79 30.42
N PHE A 68 -10.95 -16.73 29.92
CA PHE A 68 -11.24 -16.57 28.50
C PHE A 68 -9.98 -16.33 27.65
N LYS A 69 -8.96 -15.66 28.19
CA LYS A 69 -7.65 -15.54 27.53
C LYS A 69 -6.99 -16.91 27.34
N ARG A 70 -6.96 -17.74 28.38
CA ARG A 70 -6.39 -19.11 28.30
C ARG A 70 -7.16 -19.95 27.29
N LYS A 71 -8.49 -19.97 27.40
CA LYS A 71 -9.38 -20.69 26.48
C LYS A 71 -9.16 -20.27 25.01
N LEU A 72 -8.98 -18.98 24.74
CA LEU A 72 -8.67 -18.47 23.39
C LEU A 72 -7.30 -18.92 22.89
N ILE A 73 -6.28 -18.89 23.74
CA ILE A 73 -4.93 -19.34 23.40
C ILE A 73 -4.95 -20.84 23.05
N ASP A 74 -5.64 -21.67 23.84
CA ASP A 74 -5.74 -23.11 23.59
C ASP A 74 -6.38 -23.40 22.23
N MET A 75 -7.43 -22.66 21.86
CA MET A 75 -8.05 -22.77 20.53
C MET A 75 -7.09 -22.40 19.39
N ILE A 76 -6.37 -21.28 19.53
CA ILE A 76 -5.41 -20.84 18.50
C ILE A 76 -4.27 -21.86 18.35
N MET A 77 -3.81 -22.44 19.46
CA MET A 77 -2.74 -23.43 19.44
C MET A 77 -3.21 -24.79 18.92
N ALA A 78 -4.46 -25.18 19.16
CA ALA A 78 -5.04 -26.42 18.62
C ALA A 78 -5.27 -26.35 17.11
N ASP A 79 -5.63 -25.18 16.56
CA ASP A 79 -5.81 -24.97 15.12
C ASP A 79 -4.49 -24.96 14.33
N ASN A 80 -3.33 -24.96 15.00
CA ASN A 80 -2.02 -25.17 14.37
C ASN A 80 -1.71 -26.68 14.15
N SER A 81 -2.73 -27.52 14.01
CA SER A 81 -2.59 -28.89 13.50
C SER A 81 -2.13 -28.87 12.04
N PRO A 82 -1.12 -29.67 11.65
CA PRO A 82 -0.48 -29.61 10.32
C PRO A 82 -1.38 -29.98 9.12
N GLU A 83 -2.67 -30.23 9.34
CA GLU A 83 -3.60 -30.76 8.33
C GLU A 83 -4.31 -29.69 7.47
N ALA A 84 -4.11 -28.39 7.73
CA ALA A 84 -4.76 -27.31 6.97
C ALA A 84 -3.80 -26.45 6.13
N LYS A 85 -2.87 -27.08 5.39
CA LYS A 85 -2.19 -26.40 4.26
C LYS A 85 -3.08 -26.46 3.00
N PRO A 86 -3.62 -25.35 2.49
CA PRO A 86 -4.23 -25.36 1.16
C PRO A 86 -3.14 -25.68 0.14
N THR A 87 -3.19 -26.89 -0.43
CA THR A 87 -2.28 -27.31 -1.49
C THR A 87 -2.69 -26.60 -2.78
N ILE A 88 -2.05 -25.48 -3.08
CA ILE A 88 -2.21 -24.78 -4.36
C ILE A 88 -1.54 -25.66 -5.43
N LYS A 89 -2.35 -26.39 -6.21
CA LYS A 89 -1.86 -27.04 -7.43
C LYS A 89 -1.46 -25.94 -8.42
N PRO A 90 -0.22 -25.91 -8.93
CA PRO A 90 0.21 -24.90 -9.89
C PRO A 90 -0.63 -25.00 -11.17
N ILE A 91 -1.03 -23.83 -11.69
CA ILE A 91 -1.79 -23.71 -12.93
C ILE A 91 -0.98 -24.32 -14.10
N SER A 92 -1.62 -25.07 -14.99
CA SER A 92 -0.94 -25.74 -16.12
C SER A 92 -0.43 -24.73 -17.14
N LYS A 93 0.68 -25.06 -17.81
CA LYS A 93 1.33 -24.23 -18.84
C LYS A 93 0.39 -23.82 -19.98
N GLU A 94 -0.55 -24.70 -20.32
CA GLU A 94 -1.59 -24.47 -21.35
C GLU A 94 -2.49 -23.27 -21.02
N LYS A 95 -2.78 -23.04 -19.74
CA LYS A 95 -3.60 -21.89 -19.32
C LYS A 95 -2.82 -20.57 -19.37
N ILE A 96 -1.50 -20.64 -19.26
CA ILE A 96 -0.61 -19.47 -19.38
C ILE A 96 -0.51 -19.05 -20.84
N GLU A 97 -0.42 -20.00 -21.77
CA GLU A 97 -0.29 -19.72 -23.21
C GLU A 97 -1.56 -19.08 -23.81
N ASN A 98 -2.75 -19.47 -23.37
CA ASN A 98 -4.00 -18.85 -23.83
C ASN A 98 -4.20 -17.41 -23.32
N ILE A 99 -3.55 -17.02 -22.23
CA ILE A 99 -3.59 -15.64 -21.73
C ILE A 99 -2.64 -14.76 -22.54
N VAL A 100 -1.49 -15.30 -22.98
CA VAL A 100 -0.49 -14.57 -23.76
C VAL A 100 -0.95 -14.32 -25.21
N LYS A 101 -1.73 -15.23 -25.81
CA LYS A 101 -2.22 -15.08 -27.20
C LYS A 101 -3.27 -13.99 -27.43
N ASN A 102 -3.97 -13.51 -26.39
CA ASN A 102 -5.09 -12.57 -26.54
C ASN A 102 -4.71 -11.10 -26.43
N ASN A 103 -3.41 -10.76 -26.38
CA ASN A 103 -2.98 -9.37 -26.25
C ASN A 103 -2.30 -8.88 -27.54
N GLU A 104 -3.12 -8.52 -28.53
CA GLU A 104 -2.71 -7.90 -29.80
C GLU A 104 -2.28 -6.43 -29.61
N LEU A 105 -1.17 -6.17 -28.92
CA LEU A 105 -0.58 -4.83 -28.84
C LEU A 105 0.94 -4.84 -29.03
N ASN A 106 1.42 -5.56 -30.05
CA ASN A 106 2.80 -5.40 -30.50
C ASN A 106 2.86 -5.13 -32.01
N SER A 107 2.58 -3.87 -32.39
CA SER A 107 3.02 -3.30 -33.66
C SER A 107 3.89 -2.09 -33.35
N GLY A 108 5.21 -2.33 -33.40
CA GLY A 108 6.23 -1.33 -33.12
C GLY A 108 6.30 -0.22 -34.17
N LYS A 109 6.74 0.95 -33.72
CA LYS A 109 7.26 2.01 -34.59
C LYS A 109 8.46 2.67 -33.93
N VAL A 110 9.64 2.23 -34.35
CA VAL A 110 10.95 2.79 -34.07
C VAL A 110 11.16 4.08 -34.88
N ILE A 111 11.64 5.17 -34.25
CA ILE A 111 12.21 6.33 -34.96
C ILE A 111 13.52 6.77 -34.27
N ALA A 112 14.48 7.07 -35.14
CA ALA A 112 15.92 7.12 -34.96
C ALA A 112 16.48 8.35 -34.20
N ALA A 113 17.72 8.16 -33.75
CA ALA A 113 18.60 9.08 -33.04
C ALA A 113 18.97 10.36 -33.81
N LYS A 114 19.30 11.43 -33.06
CA LYS A 114 20.26 12.45 -33.50
C LYS A 114 21.09 12.96 -32.33
N LYS A 115 22.41 12.73 -32.41
CA LYS A 115 23.47 13.31 -31.56
C LYS A 115 23.73 14.75 -31.99
N THR A 116 23.94 15.63 -31.00
CA THR A 116 24.89 16.75 -31.10
C THR A 116 25.28 17.24 -29.70
N ALA A 117 26.57 17.13 -29.38
CA ALA A 117 27.25 18.03 -28.43
C ALA A 117 27.74 19.26 -29.22
N PRO A 118 28.01 20.41 -28.58
CA PRO A 118 29.40 20.66 -28.19
C PRO A 118 29.57 21.38 -26.83
N ALA A 119 30.85 21.47 -26.47
CA ALA A 119 31.43 21.78 -25.16
C ALA A 119 31.72 23.27 -24.89
N GLY A 120 32.12 23.56 -23.64
CA GLY A 120 32.92 24.72 -23.21
C GLY A 120 32.26 25.58 -22.13
N LYS A 121 32.94 26.17 -21.14
CA LYS A 121 34.24 26.02 -20.47
C LYS A 121 34.20 26.97 -19.24
N ALA A 122 34.76 26.50 -18.12
CA ALA A 122 35.34 27.18 -16.94
C ALA A 122 35.23 28.71 -16.70
N SER A 123 34.96 29.10 -15.44
CA SER A 123 35.74 30.05 -14.61
C SER A 123 35.16 30.10 -13.18
N THR A 124 35.83 29.56 -12.14
CA THR A 124 36.67 30.29 -11.14
C THR A 124 36.09 31.60 -10.60
N THR A 125 35.75 31.60 -9.30
CA THR A 125 36.34 32.48 -8.26
C THR A 125 36.00 31.89 -6.88
N ALA A 126 37.06 31.65 -6.09
CA ALA A 126 36.96 31.56 -4.64
C ALA A 126 36.64 32.95 -4.08
N ASP A 127 36.10 33.02 -2.87
CA ASP A 127 36.62 33.86 -1.77
C ASP A 127 35.74 33.74 -0.51
N ASP A 128 36.45 33.57 0.61
CA ASP A 128 36.13 33.68 2.03
C ASP A 128 34.72 34.08 2.48
N LYS A 129 34.13 33.17 3.29
CA LYS A 129 33.59 33.45 4.63
C LYS A 129 33.11 32.14 5.28
N THR A 130 34.07 31.31 5.66
CA THR A 130 33.88 30.33 6.72
C THR A 130 34.28 30.97 8.05
N VAL A 131 33.76 30.42 9.15
CA VAL A 131 34.06 30.81 10.54
C VAL A 131 33.24 32.01 11.08
N ALA A 132 31.92 31.87 11.10
CA ALA A 132 31.05 32.59 12.06
C ALA A 132 29.66 31.97 12.29
N ALA A 133 29.34 30.81 11.70
CA ALA A 133 27.97 30.24 11.74
C ALA A 133 27.90 28.79 12.26
N ILE A 134 28.96 28.28 12.88
CA ILE A 134 29.02 26.88 13.33
C ILE A 134 28.74 26.73 14.84
N ASP A 135 28.84 27.80 15.64
CA ASP A 135 28.66 27.71 17.11
C ASP A 135 27.30 28.23 17.64
N ALA A 136 26.31 28.42 16.78
CA ALA A 136 24.96 28.85 17.19
C ALA A 136 23.84 27.78 17.00
N LEU A 137 24.19 26.53 16.67
CA LEU A 137 23.22 25.46 16.37
C LEU A 137 23.16 24.35 17.44
N LYS A 138 23.79 24.55 18.61
CA LYS A 138 24.02 23.47 19.59
C LYS A 138 23.07 23.45 20.80
N GLU A 139 22.15 24.40 20.93
CA GLU A 139 21.27 24.49 22.11
C GLU A 139 19.80 24.08 21.88
N ASP A 140 19.33 23.90 20.64
CA ASP A 140 17.92 23.52 20.36
C ASP A 140 17.69 22.01 20.11
N LEU A 141 18.71 21.16 20.30
CA LEU A 141 18.72 19.77 19.83
C LEU A 141 18.44 18.72 20.94
N LEU A 142 17.65 19.05 21.96
CA LEU A 142 17.28 18.09 23.04
C LEU A 142 15.78 17.94 23.34
N LYS A 143 14.87 18.48 22.52
CA LYS A 143 13.44 18.12 22.62
C LYS A 143 12.81 17.82 21.26
N GLU A 144 12.27 16.60 21.21
CA GLU A 144 11.41 15.99 20.21
C GLU A 144 12.10 15.38 18.98
N GLY A 145 12.12 14.04 19.01
CA GLY A 145 12.84 13.19 18.08
C GLY A 145 12.31 13.29 16.65
N ARG A 146 13.23 13.61 15.74
CA ARG A 146 13.09 13.26 14.33
C ARG A 146 14.12 12.23 13.95
N SER A 147 13.57 11.08 13.58
CA SER A 147 14.03 10.19 12.52
C SER A 147 14.91 10.91 11.50
N SER A 148 16.20 10.62 11.54
CA SER A 148 17.16 10.82 10.46
C SER A 148 18.17 9.69 10.56
N TYR A 149 18.24 8.85 9.53
CA TYR A 149 19.38 7.96 9.34
C TYR A 149 19.61 7.76 7.85
N ALA A 150 20.43 8.65 7.33
CA ALA A 150 21.49 8.29 6.40
C ALA A 150 22.81 8.60 7.11
N SER A 151 23.64 7.58 7.37
CA SER A 151 25.09 7.70 7.41
C SER A 151 25.70 6.31 7.57
N VAL A 152 26.46 5.93 6.56
CA VAL A 152 27.31 4.76 6.48
C VAL A 152 28.62 5.13 7.18
N GLY A 153 29.08 4.32 8.14
CA GLY A 153 30.35 4.57 8.82
C GLY A 153 30.64 3.54 9.90
N SER A 154 31.44 2.55 9.55
CA SER A 154 31.91 1.45 10.39
C SER A 154 32.54 1.92 11.71
N ALA A 155 32.03 1.42 12.84
CA ALA A 155 32.79 1.25 14.05
C ALA A 155 32.49 -0.13 14.63
N LYS A 156 33.51 -0.98 14.56
CA LYS A 156 33.56 -2.34 15.11
C LYS A 156 33.56 -2.24 16.63
N SER A 157 32.48 -2.69 17.28
CA SER A 157 32.49 -2.99 18.72
C SER A 157 31.93 -4.40 18.91
N ALA A 158 32.82 -5.31 19.32
CA ALA A 158 32.50 -6.65 19.72
C ALA A 158 31.70 -6.62 21.04
N GLY A 159 30.55 -7.28 21.08
CA GLY A 159 29.75 -7.40 22.30
C GLY A 159 28.43 -8.15 22.09
N ALA A 160 28.43 -9.44 22.44
CA ALA A 160 27.30 -10.29 22.84
C ALA A 160 25.94 -10.09 22.12
N SER A 161 25.72 -10.91 21.11
CA SER A 161 24.50 -11.05 20.32
C SER A 161 23.29 -11.57 21.13
N LYS A 162 22.43 -10.66 21.56
CA LYS A 162 20.97 -10.88 21.56
C LYS A 162 20.44 -10.29 20.26
N ALA A 163 20.42 -11.08 19.19
CA ALA A 163 20.06 -10.62 17.87
C ALA A 163 18.54 -10.36 17.79
N GLY A 164 18.13 -9.14 18.12
CA GLY A 164 16.84 -8.62 17.70
C GLY A 164 16.77 -8.51 16.17
N PRO A 165 15.57 -8.41 15.58
CA PRO A 165 15.44 -8.21 14.13
C PRO A 165 16.20 -6.95 13.69
N SER A 166 16.88 -7.03 12.54
CA SER A 166 17.57 -5.87 11.93
C SER A 166 16.58 -4.71 11.73
N GLU A 167 17.10 -3.47 11.66
CA GLU A 167 16.25 -2.29 11.42
C GLU A 167 15.45 -2.41 10.11
N GLU A 168 16.02 -3.05 9.08
CA GLU A 168 15.32 -3.37 7.85
C GLU A 168 14.13 -4.31 8.10
N ASN A 169 14.32 -5.38 8.88
CA ASN A 169 13.26 -6.33 9.23
C ASN A 169 12.13 -5.65 10.02
N LYS A 170 12.46 -4.72 10.93
CA LYS A 170 11.47 -3.95 11.68
C LYS A 170 10.65 -3.05 10.74
N ARG A 171 11.31 -2.34 9.82
CA ARG A 171 10.64 -1.49 8.83
C ARG A 171 9.73 -2.31 7.91
N ARG A 172 10.19 -3.48 7.47
CA ARG A 172 9.40 -4.37 6.61
C ARG A 172 8.20 -4.95 7.35
N ALA A 173 8.35 -5.31 8.63
CA ALA A 173 7.24 -5.73 9.47
C ALA A 173 6.20 -4.60 9.65
N ALA A 174 6.64 -3.35 9.82
CA ALA A 174 5.74 -2.20 9.90
C ALA A 174 4.97 -1.96 8.58
N MET A 175 5.65 -2.08 7.44
CA MET A 175 5.02 -2.00 6.11
C MET A 175 3.97 -3.10 5.93
N LEU A 176 4.31 -4.36 6.24
CA LEU A 176 3.37 -5.48 6.14
C LEU A 176 2.19 -5.31 7.09
N THR A 177 2.44 -4.87 8.33
CA THR A 177 1.37 -4.60 9.30
C THR A 177 0.41 -3.54 8.78
N HIS A 178 0.93 -2.49 8.12
CA HIS A 178 0.09 -1.45 7.53
C HIS A 178 -0.75 -1.98 6.36
N LEU A 179 -0.13 -2.75 5.46
CA LEU A 179 -0.79 -3.38 4.31
C LEU A 179 -1.96 -4.28 4.70
N PHE A 180 -1.85 -4.97 5.84
CA PHE A 180 -2.89 -5.88 6.34
C PHE A 180 -3.80 -5.25 7.41
N SER A 181 -3.52 -4.02 7.85
CA SER A 181 -4.39 -3.32 8.78
C SER A 181 -5.66 -2.86 8.05
N THR A 182 -6.83 -3.09 8.64
CA THR A 182 -8.13 -2.69 8.07
C THR A 182 -8.45 -1.21 8.28
N ASP A 183 -7.46 -0.41 8.71
CA ASP A 183 -7.63 1.00 9.07
C ASP A 183 -7.59 1.90 7.83
N VAL A 184 -8.74 2.09 7.18
CA VAL A 184 -8.88 2.96 6.00
C VAL A 184 -8.54 4.44 6.29
N ASN A 185 -8.62 4.84 7.57
CA ASN A 185 -8.53 6.23 8.02
C ASN A 185 -7.11 6.77 8.20
N LYS A 186 -6.06 5.98 7.94
CA LYS A 186 -4.68 6.49 7.98
C LYS A 186 -4.48 7.43 6.79
N ASN A 187 -3.96 8.63 7.04
CA ASN A 187 -3.65 9.61 5.99
C ASN A 187 -2.36 9.29 5.25
N GLU A 188 -1.69 8.21 5.62
CA GLU A 188 -0.41 7.78 5.06
C GLU A 188 -0.62 6.48 4.26
N ALA A 189 0.30 6.22 3.35
CA ALA A 189 0.36 5.02 2.53
C ALA A 189 1.82 4.66 2.23
N TYR A 190 2.12 3.37 2.24
CA TYR A 190 3.40 2.85 1.79
C TYR A 190 3.46 2.79 0.26
N VAL A 191 4.56 3.30 -0.28
CA VAL A 191 4.92 3.13 -1.69
C VAL A 191 6.11 2.20 -1.75
N ASN A 192 5.90 0.97 -2.23
CA ASN A 192 6.98 0.04 -2.53
C ASN A 192 7.43 0.22 -3.98
N ILE A 193 8.73 0.39 -4.20
CA ILE A 193 9.30 0.45 -5.54
C ILE A 193 10.20 -0.75 -5.76
N LYS A 194 9.81 -1.60 -6.71
CA LYS A 194 10.60 -2.72 -7.18
C LYS A 194 11.39 -2.30 -8.41
N ASN A 195 12.70 -2.36 -8.28
CA ASN A 195 13.61 -2.13 -9.38
C ASN A 195 13.95 -3.46 -10.05
N ARG A 196 13.42 -3.69 -11.25
CA ARG A 196 13.77 -4.86 -12.08
C ARG A 196 14.98 -4.61 -12.99
N SER A 197 15.44 -3.36 -13.07
CA SER A 197 16.61 -3.00 -13.86
C SER A 197 17.93 -3.39 -13.17
N ALA A 198 19.01 -3.38 -13.93
CA ALA A 198 20.37 -3.61 -13.43
C ALA A 198 21.02 -2.36 -12.82
N CYS A 199 20.34 -1.21 -12.81
CA CYS A 199 20.90 0.07 -12.38
C CYS A 199 20.36 0.48 -11.01
N ASN A 200 21.17 1.14 -10.19
CA ASN A 200 20.68 1.77 -8.96
C ASN A 200 19.82 2.98 -9.34
N LEU A 201 18.62 3.06 -8.76
CA LEU A 201 17.67 4.13 -9.06
C LEU A 201 17.62 5.13 -7.91
N ILE A 202 17.39 6.39 -8.27
CA ILE A 202 16.92 7.42 -7.34
C ILE A 202 15.55 7.85 -7.84
N VAL A 203 14.50 7.46 -7.13
CA VAL A 203 13.14 7.85 -7.44
C VAL A 203 12.79 9.13 -6.69
N LYS A 204 12.40 10.14 -7.44
CA LYS A 204 11.93 11.43 -6.92
C LYS A 204 10.41 11.41 -6.91
N ILE A 205 9.81 11.58 -5.74
CA ILE A 205 8.37 11.55 -5.53
C ILE A 205 7.94 12.96 -5.12
N ASN A 206 7.29 13.69 -6.03
CA ASN A 206 6.97 15.10 -5.86
C ASN A 206 5.47 15.28 -5.70
N GLY A 207 5.03 15.76 -4.55
CA GLY A 207 3.63 16.12 -4.31
C GLY A 207 3.56 17.22 -3.27
N LYS A 208 2.77 17.02 -2.20
CA LYS A 208 2.75 17.93 -1.04
C LYS A 208 4.12 18.08 -0.39
N LYS A 209 4.86 16.97 -0.33
CA LYS A 209 6.24 16.87 0.14
C LYS A 209 7.08 16.26 -0.98
N TYR A 210 8.38 16.55 -0.93
CA TYR A 210 9.37 16.03 -1.87
C TYR A 210 10.16 14.90 -1.20
N TYR A 211 10.25 13.74 -1.86
CA TYR A 211 11.00 12.59 -1.35
C TYR A 211 11.99 12.08 -2.39
N ASN A 212 13.17 11.66 -1.92
CA ASN A 212 14.14 10.91 -2.70
C ASN A 212 14.25 9.50 -2.11
N LEU A 213 13.94 8.48 -2.91
CA LEU A 213 14.07 7.07 -2.53
C LEU A 213 15.16 6.42 -3.38
N SER A 214 16.23 5.96 -2.74
CA SER A 214 17.25 5.14 -3.43
C SER A 214 16.79 3.68 -3.46
N VAL A 215 16.77 3.08 -4.64
CA VAL A 215 16.37 1.69 -4.86
C VAL A 215 17.53 0.95 -5.53
N PRO A 216 18.13 -0.07 -4.89
CA PRO A 216 19.26 -0.78 -5.45
C PRO A 216 18.88 -1.56 -6.72
N ALA A 217 19.87 -1.83 -7.58
CA ALA A 217 19.74 -2.70 -8.74
C ALA A 217 19.14 -4.05 -8.37
N ARG A 218 18.14 -4.51 -9.13
CA ARG A 218 17.39 -5.77 -8.88
C ARG A 218 16.81 -5.91 -7.46
N GLY A 219 16.64 -4.79 -6.75
CA GLY A 219 16.13 -4.78 -5.38
C GLY A 219 14.83 -4.01 -5.26
N GLU A 220 14.45 -3.73 -4.02
CA GLU A 220 13.28 -2.92 -3.69
C GLU A 220 13.57 -2.00 -2.53
N ASN A 221 12.80 -0.94 -2.42
CA ASN A 221 12.78 -0.08 -1.24
C ASN A 221 11.39 0.55 -1.13
N PHE A 222 11.03 0.96 0.08
CA PHE A 222 9.71 1.50 0.36
C PHE A 222 9.81 2.77 1.20
N ILE A 223 8.78 3.60 1.09
CA ILE A 223 8.64 4.84 1.85
C ILE A 223 7.19 5.03 2.28
N LEU A 224 7.00 5.51 3.50
CA LEU A 224 5.70 5.93 4.01
C LEU A 224 5.50 7.41 3.68
N ILE A 225 4.43 7.74 2.97
CA ILE A 225 4.11 9.11 2.55
C ILE A 225 2.63 9.41 2.76
N ASP A 226 2.27 10.69 2.84
CA ASP A 226 0.87 11.12 2.90
C ASP A 226 0.12 10.73 1.62
N LYS A 227 -1.15 10.34 1.75
CA LYS A 227 -2.06 10.10 0.63
C LYS A 227 -2.24 11.38 -0.20
N GLY A 228 -2.28 11.23 -1.51
CA GLY A 228 -2.41 12.35 -2.44
C GLY A 228 -1.95 12.05 -3.85
N GLU A 229 -1.83 13.11 -4.64
CA GLU A 229 -1.35 13.05 -6.02
C GLU A 229 0.13 13.43 -6.09
N TYR A 230 0.91 12.60 -6.78
CA TYR A 230 2.36 12.71 -6.87
C TYR A 230 2.84 12.55 -8.31
N VAL A 231 3.91 13.28 -8.65
CA VAL A 231 4.71 13.07 -9.85
C VAL A 231 5.91 12.22 -9.46
N LEU A 232 5.96 10.99 -9.96
CA LEU A 232 7.11 10.10 -9.79
C LEU A 232 8.04 10.27 -10.98
N THR A 233 9.30 10.62 -10.72
CA THR A 233 10.32 10.73 -11.76
C THR A 233 11.57 9.96 -11.38
N THR A 234 12.17 9.25 -12.34
CA THR A 234 13.45 8.57 -12.14
C THR A 234 14.15 8.29 -13.47
N MET A 235 15.43 7.96 -13.40
CA MET A 235 16.22 7.45 -14.52
C MET A 235 16.33 5.94 -14.35
N VAL A 236 15.61 5.17 -15.16
CA VAL A 236 15.76 3.71 -15.21
C VAL A 236 16.89 3.40 -16.17
N CYS A 237 18.10 3.22 -15.62
CA CYS A 237 19.34 3.24 -16.39
C CYS A 237 19.42 4.56 -17.20
N ASP A 238 19.28 4.50 -18.52
CA ASP A 238 19.36 5.68 -19.41
C ASP A 238 17.99 6.23 -19.84
N ALA A 239 16.89 5.58 -19.42
CA ALA A 239 15.54 5.98 -19.79
C ALA A 239 14.89 6.84 -18.71
N LYS A 240 14.33 7.99 -19.12
CA LYS A 240 13.53 8.85 -18.23
C LYS A 240 12.16 8.21 -18.00
N TYR A 241 11.84 7.93 -16.76
CA TYR A 241 10.50 7.58 -16.31
C TYR A 241 9.85 8.78 -15.64
N SER A 242 8.62 9.11 -16.03
CA SER A 242 7.77 10.10 -15.39
C SER A 242 6.33 9.62 -15.38
N SER A 243 5.67 9.62 -14.22
CA SER A 243 4.28 9.22 -14.07
C SER A 243 3.59 10.08 -13.03
N LEU A 244 2.37 10.53 -13.33
CA LEU A 244 1.43 11.00 -12.31
C LEU A 244 0.81 9.77 -11.63
N LYS A 245 0.82 9.73 -10.30
CA LYS A 245 0.19 8.67 -9.51
C LYS A 245 -0.65 9.28 -8.40
N LYS A 246 -1.88 8.77 -8.29
CA LYS A 246 -2.77 9.04 -7.18
C LYS A 246 -2.63 7.92 -6.15
N ILE A 247 -2.15 8.26 -4.97
CA ILE A 247 -1.78 7.35 -3.89
C ILE A 247 -2.83 7.51 -2.79
N ASN A 248 -3.86 6.66 -2.83
CA ASN A 248 -4.95 6.64 -1.86
C ASN A 248 -4.84 5.48 -0.86
N GLN A 249 -3.96 4.53 -1.16
CA GLN A 249 -3.69 3.32 -0.40
C GLN A 249 -2.26 2.88 -0.70
N ASP A 250 -1.80 1.86 0.00
CA ASP A 250 -0.48 1.29 -0.24
C ASP A 250 -0.38 0.75 -1.68
N ILE A 251 0.73 1.02 -2.35
CA ILE A 251 0.94 0.61 -3.74
C ILE A 251 2.33 0.03 -3.96
N GLU A 252 2.43 -0.87 -4.93
CA GLU A 252 3.70 -1.35 -5.46
C GLU A 252 3.89 -0.89 -6.90
N ILE A 253 5.08 -0.38 -7.21
CA ILE A 253 5.45 0.09 -8.54
C ILE A 253 6.69 -0.69 -8.99
N ALA A 254 6.54 -1.49 -10.04
CA ALA A 254 7.65 -2.17 -10.67
C ALA A 254 8.21 -1.31 -11.82
N LEU A 255 9.50 -1.01 -11.76
CA LEU A 255 10.22 -0.28 -12.81
C LEU A 255 11.11 -1.26 -13.57
N ASN A 256 10.97 -1.28 -14.89
CA ASN A 256 11.78 -2.10 -15.79
C ASN A 256 12.35 -1.26 -16.93
N VAL A 257 13.39 -1.78 -17.58
CA VAL A 257 13.83 -1.29 -18.90
C VAL A 257 12.82 -1.81 -19.93
N ALA A 258 12.43 -0.97 -20.89
CA ALA A 258 11.66 -1.44 -22.04
C ALA A 258 12.63 -2.22 -22.94
N ASP A 259 12.33 -3.50 -23.19
CA ASP A 259 13.07 -4.36 -24.11
C ASP A 259 12.89 -3.91 -25.57
#